data_AF-A0A9X3S535-F1
#
_entry.id   AF-A0A9X3S535-F1
#
_cell.length_a   1.000
_cell.length_b   1.000
_cell.length_c   1.000
_cell.angle_alpha   90.00
_cell.angle_beta   90.00
_cell.angle_gamma   90.00
#
_symmetry.space_group_name_H-M   'P 1'
#
loop_
_entity.id
_entity.type
_entity.pdbx_description
1 polymer ?
#
loop_
_entity_poly.entity_id
_entity_poly.type
_entity_poly.pdbx_seq_one_letter_code
_entity_poly.pdbx_strand_id
1 'polypeptide(L)' 'MTAALPRGDGGQWVGGHMTGAQGVVDETGTLLLFSIEDDDDLGFEFADAGVIQFRIAEDALAAGDWSQIVAVADSC' A
#
# COMPACT_ATOMS: atom_id res chain seq x y z
N MET A 1 -9.67 -11.03 19.05
CA MET A 1 -10.00 -9.59 18.90
C MET A 1 -9.02 -9.04 17.88
N THR A 2 -9.42 -8.91 16.62
CA THR A 2 -8.57 -8.32 15.59
C THR A 2 -8.73 -6.81 15.72
N ALA A 3 -7.67 -6.11 16.15
CA ALA A 3 -7.69 -4.67 16.16
C ALA A 3 -7.86 -4.19 14.71
N ALA A 4 -8.79 -3.27 14.47
CA ALA A 4 -8.92 -2.65 13.16
C ALA A 4 -7.61 -1.90 12.85
N LEU A 5 -6.93 -2.34 11.79
CA LEU A 5 -5.73 -1.70 11.32
C LEU A 5 -6.04 -0.26 10.87
N PRO A 6 -5.14 0.71 11.12
CA PRO A 6 -5.37 2.10 10.74
C PRO A 6 -5.54 2.24 9.22
N ARG A 7 -6.45 3.14 8.81
CA ARG A 7 -6.70 3.50 7.41
C ARG A 7 -6.05 4.86 7.13
N GLY A 8 -5.27 4.93 6.06
CA GLY A 8 -4.74 6.20 5.52
C GLY A 8 -5.62 6.71 4.38
N ASP A 9 -5.85 8.03 4.33
CA ASP A 9 -6.66 8.72 3.31
C ASP A 9 -5.80 9.41 2.23
N GLY A 10 -4.50 9.08 2.16
CA GLY A 10 -3.47 9.71 1.33
C GLY A 10 -2.11 9.76 2.03
N GLY A 11 -1.05 10.06 1.30
CA GLY A 11 0.31 10.22 1.80
C GLY A 11 1.14 8.94 1.88
N GLN A 12 2.35 9.10 2.36
CA GLN A 12 3.32 8.02 2.55
C GLN A 12 2.98 7.28 3.84
N TRP A 13 2.83 5.97 3.73
CA TRP A 13 2.21 5.17 4.80
C TRP A 13 2.92 3.84 5.02
N VAL A 14 2.97 3.37 6.27
CA VAL A 14 3.56 2.07 6.65
C VAL A 14 2.54 1.27 7.45
N GLY A 15 2.26 0.04 7.01
CA GLY A 15 1.30 -0.84 7.67
C GLY A 15 -0.17 -0.48 7.46
N GLY A 16 -1.06 -1.38 7.85
CA GLY A 16 -2.50 -1.12 7.88
C GLY A 16 -3.21 -1.28 6.54
N HIS A 17 -4.16 -0.39 6.22
CA HIS A 17 -4.89 -0.40 4.95
C HIS A 17 -4.84 0.99 4.31
N MET A 18 -4.74 1.03 2.98
CA MET A 18 -4.77 2.28 2.22
C MET A 18 -5.45 2.06 0.87
N THR A 19 -6.20 3.05 0.42
CA THR A 19 -6.79 3.12 -0.93
C THR A 19 -5.72 3.42 -1.97
N GLY A 20 -5.86 2.86 -3.18
CA GLY A 20 -5.10 3.34 -4.35
C GLY A 20 -5.61 4.71 -4.84
N ALA A 21 -4.96 5.27 -5.86
CA ALA A 21 -5.31 6.55 -6.47
C ALA A 21 -6.76 6.60 -6.95
N GLN A 22 -7.31 5.47 -7.42
CA GLN A 22 -8.70 5.39 -7.89
C GLN A 22 -9.72 5.13 -6.76
N GLY A 23 -9.30 5.16 -5.49
CA GLY A 23 -10.17 4.97 -4.33
C GLY A 23 -10.59 3.51 -4.09
N VAL A 24 -10.01 2.56 -4.81
CA VAL A 24 -10.27 1.12 -4.59
C VAL A 24 -9.39 0.64 -3.45
N VAL A 25 -10.01 0.11 -2.39
CA VAL A 25 -9.29 -0.68 -1.38
C VAL A 25 -9.18 -2.09 -1.91
N ASP A 26 -7.96 -2.54 -2.15
CA ASP A 26 -7.73 -3.96 -2.38
C ASP A 26 -7.84 -4.71 -1.04
N GLU A 27 -8.95 -5.44 -0.86
CA GLU A 27 -9.25 -6.25 0.33
C GLU A 27 -8.72 -7.70 0.22
N THR A 28 -7.91 -8.03 -0.79
CA THR A 28 -7.58 -9.42 -1.13
C THR A 28 -6.51 -10.04 -0.23
N GLY A 29 -6.77 -10.19 1.07
CA GLY A 29 -5.97 -11.07 1.96
C GLY A 29 -4.49 -10.68 2.10
N THR A 30 -4.09 -9.52 1.62
CA THR A 30 -2.75 -8.95 1.76
C THR A 30 -2.78 -7.76 2.69
N LEU A 31 -1.70 -7.59 3.44
CA LEU A 31 -1.44 -6.44 4.30
C LEU A 31 -0.57 -5.42 3.57
N LEU A 32 -0.84 -4.13 3.78
CA LEU A 32 0.03 -3.06 3.32
C LEU A 32 1.34 -3.07 4.14
N LEU A 33 2.47 -3.07 3.45
CA LEU A 33 3.78 -2.83 4.04
C LEU A 33 4.15 -1.36 3.93
N PHE A 34 4.04 -0.82 2.72
CA PHE A 34 4.42 0.55 2.40
C PHE A 34 3.59 1.09 1.26
N SER A 35 3.23 2.37 1.33
CA SER A 35 2.63 3.12 0.24
C SER A 35 3.42 4.40 0.01
N ILE A 36 3.65 4.74 -1.26
CA ILE A 36 4.20 6.01 -1.70
C ILE A 36 3.33 6.56 -2.82
N GLU A 37 2.98 7.83 -2.70
CA GLU A 37 2.25 8.58 -3.71
C GLU A 37 3.15 9.64 -4.32
N ASP A 38 2.73 10.14 -5.49
CA ASP A 38 3.28 11.33 -6.12
C ASP A 38 3.39 12.48 -5.09
N ASP A 39 4.60 13.01 -4.92
CA ASP A 39 4.93 14.01 -3.93
C ASP A 39 6.12 14.87 -4.40
N ASP A 40 5.80 16.10 -4.80
CA ASP A 40 6.75 17.13 -5.24
C ASP A 40 7.76 17.51 -4.15
N ASP A 41 7.37 17.49 -2.86
CA ASP A 41 8.26 17.86 -1.75
C ASP A 41 9.34 16.78 -1.56
N LEU A 42 9.06 15.54 -1.94
CA LEU A 42 10.02 14.43 -1.97
C LEU A 42 10.75 14.30 -3.31
N GLY A 43 10.35 15.05 -4.34
CA GLY A 43 10.83 14.90 -5.71
C GLY A 43 10.50 13.54 -6.32
N PHE A 44 9.37 12.96 -5.92
CA PHE A 44 8.90 11.67 -6.42
C PHE A 44 7.64 11.88 -7.26
N GLU A 45 7.79 11.87 -8.58
CA GLU A 45 6.67 11.92 -9.52
C GLU A 45 6.31 10.50 -9.98
N PHE A 46 5.01 10.17 -10.03
CA PHE A 46 4.56 8.87 -10.52
C PHE A 46 3.29 8.96 -11.35
N ALA A 47 3.46 8.82 -12.68
CA ALA A 47 2.38 8.83 -13.66
C ALA A 47 1.50 10.10 -13.55
N ASP A 48 0.16 9.96 -13.53
CA ASP A 48 -0.79 11.07 -13.33
C ASP A 48 -1.31 11.04 -11.89
N ALA A 49 -0.53 11.61 -10.97
CA ALA A 49 -0.79 11.61 -9.52
C ALA A 49 -1.07 10.20 -8.96
N GLY A 50 -0.21 9.24 -9.31
CA GLY A 50 -0.41 7.83 -8.98
C GLY A 50 0.14 7.42 -7.61
N VAL A 51 -0.16 6.17 -7.25
CA VAL A 51 0.25 5.55 -5.98
C VAL A 51 0.89 4.20 -6.27
N ILE A 52 1.96 3.87 -5.53
CA ILE A 52 2.56 2.54 -5.49
C ILE A 52 2.40 1.97 -4.08
N GLN A 53 1.81 0.78 -3.98
CA GLN A 53 1.64 0.03 -2.74
C GLN A 53 2.42 -1.28 -2.78
N PHE A 54 3.19 -1.54 -1.73
CA PHE A 54 3.84 -2.81 -1.47
C PHE A 54 3.02 -3.59 -0.45
N ARG A 55 2.65 -4.81 -0.81
CA ARG A 55 1.74 -5.65 -0.04
C ARG A 55 2.28 -7.06 0.11
N ILE A 56 1.87 -7.75 1.17
CA ILE A 56 2.28 -9.14 1.44
C ILE A 56 1.10 -9.93 2.01
N ALA A 57 0.97 -11.20 1.66
CA ALA A 57 0.00 -12.09 2.28
C ALA A 57 0.29 -12.30 3.78
N GLU A 58 -0.75 -12.46 4.61
CA GLU A 58 -0.59 -12.59 6.07
C GLU A 58 0.26 -13.81 6.47
N ASP A 59 0.10 -14.93 5.76
CA ASP A 59 0.84 -16.17 5.99
C ASP A 59 2.32 -16.05 5.61
N ALA A 60 2.61 -15.39 4.48
CA ALA A 60 3.97 -15.07 4.08
C ALA A 60 4.66 -14.13 5.09
N LEU A 61 3.94 -13.12 5.61
CA LEU A 61 4.46 -12.26 6.67
C LEU A 61 4.76 -13.06 7.95
N ALA A 62 3.84 -13.93 8.36
CA ALA A 62 4.03 -14.78 9.54
C ALA A 62 5.22 -15.75 9.39
N ALA A 63 5.48 -16.21 8.16
CA ALA A 63 6.63 -17.05 7.82
C ALA A 63 7.94 -16.26 7.63
N GLY A 64 7.88 -14.93 7.55
CA GLY A 64 9.03 -14.08 7.21
C GLY A 64 9.49 -14.22 5.75
N ASP A 65 8.60 -14.66 4.84
CA ASP A 65 8.89 -14.84 3.43
C ASP A 65 8.63 -13.55 2.63
N TRP A 66 9.62 -12.66 2.66
CA TRP A 66 9.58 -11.39 1.93
C TRP A 66 9.67 -11.54 0.40
N SER A 67 9.86 -12.76 -0.13
CA SER A 67 9.85 -12.98 -1.58
C SER A 67 8.45 -12.86 -2.20
N GLN A 68 7.41 -12.94 -1.37
CA GLN A 68 6.01 -12.86 -1.77
C GLN A 68 5.45 -11.43 -1.76
N ILE A 69 6.29 -10.41 -1.62
CA ILE A 69 5.84 -9.02 -1.72
C ILE A 69 5.38 -8.74 -3.15
N VAL A 70 4.17 -8.17 -3.27
CA VAL A 70 3.62 -7.68 -4.52
C VAL A 70 3.60 -6.16 -4.53
N ALA A 71 3.94 -5.57 -5.66
CA ALA A 71 3.78 -4.14 -5.92
C ALA A 71 2.54 -3.93 -6.78
N VAL A 72 1.61 -3.11 -6.30
CA VAL A 72 0.39 -2.69 -7.00
C VAL A 72 0.48 -1.20 -7.22
N ALA A 73 0.21 -0.74 -8.43
CA ALA A 73 0.25 0.68 -8.76
C ALA A 73 -0.92 1.08 -9.65
N ASP A 74 -1.46 2.25 -9.39
CA ASP A 74 -2.51 2.89 -10.17
C ASP A 74 -2.28 4.40 -10.29
N SER A 75 -2.95 5.02 -11.25
CA SER A 75 -2.95 6.47 -11.48
C SER A 75 -4.33 6.94 -11.94
N CYS A 76 -4.50 8.26 -12.02
CA CYS A 76 -5.69 8.88 -12.59
C CYS A 76 -5.86 8.57 -14.09
#